data_AF-A0A7S3RVZ5-F1
#
_entry.id   AF-A0A7S3RVZ5-F1
#
_cell.length_a   1.000
_cell.length_b   1.000
_cell.length_c   1.000
_cell.angle_alpha   90.00
_cell.angle_beta   90.00
_cell.angle_gamma   90.00
#
_symmetry.space_group_name_H-M   'P 1'
#
loop_
_entity.id
_entity.type
_entity.pdbx_description
1 polymer ?
#
loop_
_entity_poly.entity_id
_entity_poly.type
_entity_poly.pdbx_seq_one_letter_code
_entity_poly.pdbx_strand_id
1 'polypeptide(L)'
;DLLMTEVQKALDAKCQQIEESGPGLTAMISRQILLMQLDQYWQQHLKNMDFMKTGVTLRAYGQKNPLTEYKLEGYQVFLKMMSRIRRNAIYNLFLFTPRKLTPMTKDRIQALIPNRETRRRQMAQMIASEDNINREARKIQESAMAEAVGSSSQTVNLARLALNVRQLLEARAEMK
;
A
#
# COMPACT_ATOMS: atom_id res chain seq x y z
N ASP A 1 37.63 -16.10 19.56
CA ASP A 1 36.94 -17.40 19.35
C ASP A 1 35.52 -17.45 19.89
N LEU A 2 35.29 -17.19 21.18
CA LEU A 2 33.95 -17.26 21.79
C LEU A 2 32.86 -16.42 21.08
N LEU A 3 33.18 -15.18 20.69
CA LEU A 3 32.26 -14.32 19.94
C LEU A 3 31.86 -14.90 18.58
N MET A 4 32.80 -15.52 17.85
CA MET A 4 32.50 -16.10 16.54
C MET A 4 31.57 -17.30 16.67
N THR A 5 31.76 -18.09 17.73
CA THR A 5 30.87 -19.21 18.04
C THR A 5 29.45 -18.75 18.37
N GLU A 6 29.29 -17.70 19.16
CA GLU A 6 27.97 -17.14 19.48
C GLU A 6 27.27 -16.56 18.25
N VAL A 7 28.00 -15.86 17.38
CA VAL A 7 27.45 -15.35 16.11
C VAL A 7 26.99 -16.50 15.20
N GLN A 8 27.75 -17.58 15.12
CA GLN A 8 27.39 -18.75 14.33
C GLN A 8 26.08 -19.37 14.85
N LYS A 9 25.98 -19.59 16.17
CA LYS A 9 24.74 -20.09 16.79
C LYS A 9 23.53 -19.20 16.49
N ALA A 10 23.69 -17.89 16.57
CA ALA A 10 22.62 -16.94 16.31
C ALA A 10 22.17 -16.97 14.83
N LEU A 11 23.10 -17.11 13.89
CA LEU A 11 22.80 -17.29 12.47
C LEU A 11 22.07 -18.61 12.22
N ASP A 12 22.53 -19.70 12.80
CA ASP A 12 21.92 -21.02 12.63
C ASP A 12 20.49 -21.03 13.18
N ALA A 13 20.26 -20.43 14.35
CA ALA A 13 18.93 -20.27 14.94
C ALA A 13 18.01 -19.43 14.04
N LYS A 14 18.51 -18.34 13.45
CA LYS A 14 17.72 -17.51 12.53
C LYS A 14 17.37 -18.26 11.25
N CYS A 15 18.31 -19.04 10.69
CA CYS A 15 18.06 -19.89 9.53
C CYS A 15 16.98 -20.94 9.82
N GLN A 16 17.02 -21.59 10.98
CA GLN A 16 16.00 -22.55 11.40
C GLN A 16 14.60 -21.91 11.48
N GLN A 17 14.47 -20.73 12.07
CA GLN A 17 13.19 -20.01 12.14
C GLN A 17 12.60 -19.68 10.75
N ILE A 18 13.46 -19.39 9.77
CA ILE A 18 13.02 -19.13 8.40
C ILE A 18 12.59 -20.43 7.72
N GLU A 19 13.35 -21.51 7.93
CA GLU A 19 13.09 -22.82 7.36
C GLU A 19 11.79 -23.46 7.88
N GLU A 20 11.43 -23.21 9.15
CA GLU A 20 10.12 -23.60 9.72
C GLU A 20 8.93 -23.03 8.95
N SER A 21 9.12 -21.91 8.25
CA SER A 21 8.07 -21.30 7.44
C SER A 21 7.96 -21.91 6.04
N GLY A 22 8.99 -22.63 5.58
CA GLY A 22 8.99 -23.35 4.32
C GLY A 22 10.37 -23.92 3.98
N PRO A 23 10.44 -25.16 3.46
CA PRO A 23 11.70 -25.78 3.08
C PRO A 23 12.34 -25.03 1.89
N GLY A 24 13.65 -24.80 1.95
CA GLY A 24 14.46 -24.09 0.95
C GLY A 24 14.35 -22.56 1.02
N LEU A 25 13.50 -22.02 1.89
CA LEU A 25 13.21 -20.59 1.96
C LEU A 25 14.45 -19.79 2.39
N THR A 26 15.26 -20.33 3.30
CA THR A 26 16.50 -19.69 3.77
C THR A 26 17.48 -19.42 2.64
N ALA A 27 17.70 -20.41 1.76
CA ALA A 27 18.62 -20.30 0.63
C ALA A 27 18.11 -19.31 -0.43
N MET A 28 16.80 -19.28 -0.68
CA MET A 28 16.19 -18.34 -1.61
C MET A 28 16.31 -16.90 -1.12
N ILE A 29 15.97 -16.65 0.15
CA ILE A 29 15.99 -15.30 0.73
C ILE A 29 17.41 -14.77 0.85
N SER A 30 18.35 -15.57 1.36
CA SER A 30 19.74 -15.14 1.50
C SER A 30 20.34 -14.71 0.16
N ARG A 31 20.09 -15.48 -0.91
CA ARG A 31 20.48 -15.12 -2.27
C ARG A 31 19.81 -13.84 -2.74
N GLN A 32 18.50 -13.72 -2.54
CA GLN A 32 17.73 -12.56 -2.97
C GLN A 32 18.18 -11.27 -2.27
N ILE A 33 18.37 -11.33 -0.94
CA ILE A 33 18.87 -10.20 -0.16
C ILE A 33 20.25 -9.78 -0.66
N LEU A 34 21.16 -10.73 -0.86
CA LEU A 34 22.51 -10.45 -1.34
C LEU A 34 22.49 -9.77 -2.72
N LEU A 35 21.72 -10.32 -3.66
CA LEU A 35 21.62 -9.78 -5.01
C LEU A 35 21.04 -8.36 -5.00
N MET A 36 19.94 -8.15 -4.27
CA MET A 36 19.29 -6.85 -4.17
C MET A 36 20.21 -5.79 -3.55
N GLN A 37 20.98 -6.15 -2.52
CA GLN A 37 21.96 -5.24 -1.94
C GLN A 37 23.12 -4.97 -2.90
N LEU A 38 23.61 -5.99 -3.61
CA LEU A 38 24.70 -5.84 -4.56
C LEU A 38 24.32 -4.87 -5.68
N ASP A 39 23.15 -5.05 -6.29
CA ASP A 39 22.69 -4.20 -7.39
C ASP A 39 22.53 -2.74 -6.94
N GLN A 40 21.89 -2.52 -5.78
CA GLN A 40 21.67 -1.18 -5.24
C GLN A 40 23.00 -0.45 -5.00
N TYR A 41 23.95 -1.10 -4.33
CA TYR A 41 25.23 -0.49 -3.99
C TYR A 41 26.15 -0.34 -5.21
N TRP A 42 26.11 -1.28 -6.14
CA TRP A 42 26.90 -1.22 -7.37
C TRP A 42 26.48 -0.03 -8.26
N GLN A 43 25.17 0.15 -8.47
CA GLN A 43 24.66 1.30 -9.22
C GLN A 43 25.07 2.63 -8.57
N GLN A 44 24.98 2.72 -7.24
CA GLN A 44 25.43 3.91 -6.52
C GLN A 44 26.95 4.11 -6.64
N HIS A 45 27.73 3.03 -6.63
CA HIS A 45 29.17 3.10 -6.80
C HIS A 45 29.56 3.60 -8.19
N LEU A 46 28.92 3.13 -9.26
CA LEU A 46 29.17 3.64 -10.61
C LEU A 46 28.94 5.14 -10.70
N LYS A 47 27.81 5.64 -10.17
CA LYS A 47 27.54 7.08 -10.08
C LYS A 47 28.63 7.81 -9.31
N ASN A 48 29.06 7.27 -8.17
CA ASN A 48 30.13 7.88 -7.37
C ASN A 48 31.48 7.90 -8.12
N MET A 49 31.79 6.85 -8.90
CA MET A 49 33.01 6.79 -9.70
C MET A 49 32.99 7.83 -10.83
N ASP A 50 31.83 8.08 -11.44
CA ASP A 50 31.67 9.14 -12.44
C ASP A 50 31.93 10.53 -11.84
N PHE A 51 31.39 10.81 -10.65
CA PHE A 51 31.67 12.06 -9.92
C PHE A 51 33.13 12.17 -9.47
N MET A 52 33.76 11.06 -9.08
CA MET A 52 35.16 11.05 -8.66
C MET A 52 36.09 11.33 -9.84
N LYS A 53 35.76 10.84 -11.05
CA LYS A 53 36.52 11.09 -12.27
C LYS A 53 36.60 12.59 -12.59
N THR A 54 35.49 13.32 -12.47
CA THR A 54 35.49 14.79 -12.68
C THR A 54 36.28 15.52 -11.59
N GLY A 55 36.15 15.12 -10.32
CA GLY A 55 36.89 15.71 -9.19
C GLY A 55 38.40 15.46 -9.23
N VAL A 56 38.85 14.28 -9.68
CA VAL A 56 40.28 13.97 -9.86
C VAL A 56 40.88 14.79 -11.02
N THR A 57 40.10 15.03 -12.07
CA THR A 57 40.54 15.84 -13.21
C THR A 57 40.85 17.29 -12.78
N LEU A 58 40.08 17.83 -11.82
CA LEU A 58 40.32 19.14 -11.24
C LEU A 58 41.55 19.18 -10.29
N ARG A 59 41.91 18.06 -9.65
CA ARG A 59 43.10 17.96 -8.80
C ARG A 59 44.39 17.68 -9.56
N ALA A 60 44.27 17.17 -10.79
CA ALA A 60 45.39 16.96 -11.71
C ALA A 60 46.20 18.25 -11.98
N TYR A 61 45.56 19.42 -11.87
CA TYR A 61 46.23 20.72 -11.99
C TYR A 61 47.29 20.97 -10.90
N GLY A 62 47.26 20.22 -9.79
CA GLY A 62 48.22 20.29 -8.67
C GLY A 62 49.45 19.38 -8.82
N GLN A 63 49.87 19.03 -10.04
CA GLN A 63 51.05 18.20 -10.35
C GLN A 63 51.04 16.75 -9.84
N LYS A 64 49.90 16.27 -9.32
CA LYS A 64 49.74 14.85 -8.98
C LYS A 64 49.20 14.06 -10.16
N ASN A 65 49.66 12.82 -10.31
CA ASN A 65 49.19 11.91 -11.36
C ASN A 65 47.71 11.54 -11.15
N PRO A 66 46.77 12.03 -11.97
CA PRO A 66 45.34 11.84 -11.76
C PRO A 66 44.93 10.37 -11.79
N LEU A 67 45.56 9.57 -12.64
CA LEU A 67 45.28 8.14 -12.75
C LEU A 67 45.59 7.40 -11.43
N THR A 68 46.62 7.83 -10.71
CA THR A 68 47.04 7.17 -9.46
C THR A 68 46.08 7.50 -8.33
N GLU A 69 45.67 8.77 -8.20
CA GLU A 69 44.68 9.18 -7.21
C GLU A 69 43.32 8.52 -7.47
N TYR A 70 42.86 8.48 -8.73
CA TYR A 70 41.61 7.80 -9.09
C TYR A 70 41.60 6.32 -8.69
N LYS A 71 42.70 5.60 -8.93
CA LYS A 71 42.82 4.18 -8.56
C LYS A 71 42.80 3.99 -7.05
N LEU A 72 43.55 4.80 -6.30
CA LEU A 72 43.62 4.74 -4.84
C LEU A 72 42.27 5.05 -4.19
N GLU A 73 41.67 6.18 -4.53
CA GLU A 73 40.38 6.59 -3.98
C GLU A 73 39.25 5.65 -4.41
N GLY A 74 39.25 5.24 -5.68
CA GLY A 74 38.26 4.29 -6.20
C GLY A 74 38.30 2.95 -5.47
N TYR A 75 39.50 2.45 -5.19
CA TYR A 75 39.68 1.23 -4.41
C TYR A 75 39.18 1.38 -2.96
N GLN A 76 39.46 2.51 -2.31
CA GLN A 76 38.95 2.78 -0.96
C GLN A 76 37.41 2.82 -0.91
N VAL A 77 36.79 3.49 -1.89
CA VAL A 77 35.33 3.56 -2.00
C VAL A 77 34.73 2.18 -2.29
N PHE A 78 35.38 1.38 -3.13
CA PHE A 78 35.00 -0.02 -3.40
C PHE A 78 35.03 -0.88 -2.13
N LEU A 79 36.11 -0.83 -1.35
CA LEU A 79 36.21 -1.57 -0.09
C LEU A 79 35.12 -1.16 0.91
N LYS A 80 34.84 0.15 0.99
CA LYS A 80 33.75 0.68 1.82
C LYS A 80 32.39 0.17 1.36
N MET A 81 32.15 0.08 0.05
CA MET A 81 30.96 -0.52 -0.52
C MET A 81 30.83 -2.00 -0.14
N MET A 82 31.89 -2.81 -0.31
CA MET A 82 31.86 -4.23 0.05
C MET A 82 31.60 -4.46 1.54
N SER A 83 32.17 -3.62 2.41
CA SER A 83 31.89 -3.65 3.85
C SER A 83 30.43 -3.31 4.16
N ARG A 84 29.81 -2.39 3.40
CA ARG A 84 28.39 -2.03 3.56
C ARG A 84 27.47 -3.14 3.09
N ILE A 85 27.73 -3.73 1.92
CA ILE A 85 26.92 -4.84 1.39
C ILE A 85 26.87 -5.99 2.40
N ARG A 86 28.03 -6.45 2.90
CA ARG A 86 28.08 -7.55 3.88
C ARG A 86 27.29 -7.25 5.14
N ARG A 87 27.46 -6.05 5.71
CA ARG A 87 26.73 -5.64 6.93
C ARG A 87 25.23 -5.56 6.71
N ASN A 88 24.79 -4.95 5.61
CA ASN A 88 23.36 -4.81 5.32
C ASN A 88 22.70 -6.13 4.94
N ALA A 89 23.41 -7.02 4.25
CA ALA A 89 22.89 -8.35 3.95
C ALA A 89 22.59 -9.14 5.23
N ILE A 90 23.52 -9.13 6.19
CA ILE A 90 23.33 -9.75 7.51
C ILE A 90 22.17 -9.07 8.25
N TYR A 91 22.18 -7.74 8.34
CA TYR A 91 21.12 -6.99 9.02
C TYR A 91 19.72 -7.30 8.44
N ASN A 92 19.58 -7.28 7.12
CA ASN A 92 18.32 -7.57 6.44
C ASN A 92 17.88 -9.02 6.64
N LEU A 93 18.81 -9.97 6.69
CA LEU A 93 18.51 -11.37 7.01
C LEU A 93 17.94 -11.51 8.43
N PHE A 94 18.49 -10.79 9.41
CA PHE A 94 17.99 -10.81 10.79
C PHE A 94 16.64 -10.10 10.95
N LEU A 95 16.42 -9.01 10.21
CA LEU A 95 15.14 -8.28 10.21
C LEU A 95 14.03 -9.05 9.49
N PHE A 96 14.39 -9.90 8.52
CA PHE A 96 13.42 -10.69 7.77
C PHE A 96 12.60 -11.57 8.72
N THR A 97 11.28 -11.42 8.65
CA THR A 97 10.33 -12.23 9.39
C THR A 97 9.34 -12.83 8.39
N PRO A 98 9.29 -14.17 8.27
CA PRO A 98 8.37 -14.82 7.34
C PRO A 98 6.93 -14.51 7.74
N ARG A 99 6.18 -13.90 6.82
CA ARG A 99 4.77 -13.61 7.02
C ARG A 99 3.98 -14.90 6.85
N LYS A 100 3.57 -15.52 7.95
CA LYS A 100 2.58 -16.60 7.91
C LYS A 100 1.29 -16.01 7.35
N LEU A 101 0.92 -16.40 6.13
CA LEU A 101 -0.40 -16.09 5.59
C LEU A 101 -1.39 -16.86 6.47
N THR A 102 -1.98 -16.21 7.47
CA THR A 102 -3.12 -16.78 8.18
C THR A 102 -4.19 -17.01 7.13
N PRO A 103 -4.60 -18.27 6.86
CA PRO A 103 -5.74 -18.50 5.99
C PRO A 103 -6.90 -17.71 6.59
N MET A 104 -7.53 -16.86 5.78
CA MET A 104 -8.73 -16.16 6.21
C MET A 104 -9.71 -17.21 6.76
N THR A 105 -10.15 -17.06 8.01
CA THR A 105 -11.12 -17.97 8.62
C THR A 105 -12.30 -18.13 7.68
N LYS A 106 -12.80 -19.35 7.48
CA LYS A 106 -13.94 -19.63 6.60
C LYS A 106 -15.09 -18.65 6.88
N ASP A 107 -15.32 -18.32 8.14
CA ASP A 107 -16.31 -17.34 8.61
C ASP A 107 -16.06 -15.91 8.08
N ARG A 108 -14.81 -15.45 8.00
CA ARG A 108 -14.44 -14.15 7.41
C ARG A 108 -14.66 -14.15 5.90
N ILE A 109 -14.36 -15.26 5.22
CA ILE A 109 -14.65 -15.42 3.78
C ILE A 109 -16.17 -15.43 3.55
N GLN A 110 -16.93 -16.12 4.39
CA GLN A 110 -18.39 -16.18 4.36
C GLN A 110 -19.04 -14.82 4.65
N ALA A 111 -18.44 -14.00 5.50
CA ALA A 111 -18.91 -12.65 5.81
C ALA A 111 -18.61 -11.65 4.68
N LEU A 112 -17.46 -11.79 4.01
CA LEU A 112 -17.08 -10.95 2.86
C LEU A 112 -17.85 -11.31 1.59
N ILE A 113 -18.31 -12.55 1.47
CA ILE A 113 -19.17 -13.03 0.40
C ILE A 113 -20.58 -13.19 0.98
N PRO A 114 -21.39 -12.11 1.10
CA PRO A 114 -22.75 -12.24 1.59
C PRO A 114 -23.47 -13.26 0.70
N ASN A 115 -24.05 -14.27 1.35
CA ASN A 115 -24.88 -15.27 0.68
C ASN A 115 -25.92 -14.55 -0.20
N ARG A 116 -26.24 -15.12 -1.37
CA ARG A 116 -27.22 -14.53 -2.31
C ARG A 116 -28.55 -14.23 -1.62
N GLU A 117 -28.90 -15.04 -0.62
CA GLU A 117 -30.08 -14.89 0.23
C GLU A 117 -29.99 -13.70 1.20
N THR A 118 -28.84 -13.48 1.85
CA THR A 118 -28.63 -12.30 2.71
C THR A 118 -28.68 -11.00 1.91
N ARG A 119 -28.12 -10.98 0.69
CA ARG A 119 -28.21 -9.82 -0.20
C ARG A 119 -29.65 -9.58 -0.68
N ARG A 120 -30.41 -10.64 -0.99
CA ARG A 120 -31.85 -10.57 -1.29
C ARG A 120 -32.67 -10.04 -0.11
N ARG A 121 -32.41 -10.50 1.11
CA ARG A 121 -33.10 -10.02 2.32
C ARG A 121 -32.79 -8.55 2.63
N GLN A 122 -31.52 -8.13 2.51
CA GLN A 122 -31.12 -6.74 2.68
C GLN A 122 -31.77 -5.84 1.61
N MET A 123 -31.79 -6.28 0.35
CA MET A 123 -32.47 -5.56 -0.72
C MET A 123 -33.99 -5.49 -0.49
N ALA A 124 -34.62 -6.59 -0.08
CA ALA A 124 -36.06 -6.61 0.23
C ALA A 124 -36.41 -5.71 1.42
N GLN A 125 -35.55 -5.64 2.45
CA GLN A 125 -35.71 -4.71 3.58
C GLN A 125 -35.54 -3.25 3.15
N MET A 126 -34.60 -2.97 2.24
CA MET A 126 -34.40 -1.64 1.69
C MET A 126 -35.58 -1.19 0.82
N ILE A 127 -36.08 -2.06 -0.07
CA ILE A 127 -37.29 -1.81 -0.87
C ILE A 127 -38.51 -1.63 0.04
N ALA A 128 -38.68 -2.49 1.06
CA ALA A 128 -39.77 -2.35 2.02
C ALA A 128 -39.66 -1.06 2.85
N SER A 129 -38.44 -0.60 3.15
CA SER A 129 -38.22 0.69 3.81
C SER A 129 -38.52 1.89 2.89
N GLU A 130 -38.20 1.80 1.59
CA GLU A 130 -38.60 2.80 0.59
C GLU A 130 -40.11 2.88 0.44
N ASP A 131 -40.80 1.73 0.41
CA ASP A 131 -42.26 1.67 0.35
C ASP A 131 -42.91 2.27 1.61
N ASN A 132 -42.32 2.04 2.79
CA ASN A 132 -42.84 2.59 4.04
C ASN A 132 -42.64 4.12 4.09
N ILE A 133 -41.47 4.61 3.67
CA ILE A 133 -41.17 6.04 3.54
C ILE A 133 -42.12 6.70 2.52
N ASN A 134 -42.37 6.06 1.38
CA ASN A 134 -43.29 6.58 0.35
C ASN A 134 -44.76 6.56 0.81
N ARG A 135 -45.17 5.56 1.60
CA ARG A 135 -46.51 5.53 2.22
C ARG A 135 -46.67 6.60 3.28
N GLU A 136 -45.64 6.82 4.09
CA GLU A 136 -45.63 7.85 5.12
C GLU A 136 -45.60 9.26 4.49
N ALA A 137 -44.81 9.45 3.43
CA ALA A 137 -44.83 10.66 2.61
C ALA A 137 -46.20 10.89 1.94
N ARG A 138 -46.86 9.84 1.41
CA ARG A 138 -48.24 9.96 0.89
C ARG A 138 -49.24 10.35 1.97
N LYS A 139 -49.15 9.77 3.16
CA LYS A 139 -50.03 10.14 4.30
C LYS A 139 -49.82 11.59 4.72
N ILE A 140 -48.57 12.05 4.79
CA ILE A 140 -48.23 13.46 5.08
C ILE A 140 -48.76 14.37 3.97
N GLN A 141 -48.68 13.95 2.71
CA GLN A 141 -49.19 14.71 1.58
C GLN A 141 -50.72 14.74 1.54
N GLU A 142 -51.40 13.64 1.87
CA GLU A 142 -52.86 13.56 2.00
C GLU A 142 -53.38 14.39 3.18
N SER A 143 -52.68 14.38 4.33
CA SER A 143 -53.03 15.25 5.46
C SER A 143 -52.78 16.73 5.14
N ALA A 144 -51.68 17.06 4.46
CA ALA A 144 -51.40 18.41 4.01
C ALA A 144 -52.37 18.88 2.92
N MET A 145 -52.84 18.00 2.04
CA MET A 145 -53.89 18.30 1.06
C MET A 145 -55.26 18.51 1.72
N ALA A 146 -55.56 17.80 2.80
CA ALA A 146 -56.77 18.03 3.60
C ALA A 146 -56.72 19.39 4.35
N GLU A 147 -55.54 19.79 4.85
CA GLU A 147 -55.33 21.13 5.45
C GLU A 147 -55.30 22.27 4.40
N ALA A 148 -54.83 21.99 3.17
CA ALA A 148 -54.70 22.98 2.09
C ALA A 148 -56.04 23.44 1.48
N VAL A 149 -57.16 22.75 1.74
CA VAL A 149 -58.50 23.25 1.41
C VAL A 149 -58.84 24.53 2.21
N GLY A 150 -58.07 24.84 3.26
CA GLY A 150 -58.30 25.99 4.14
C GLY A 150 -57.48 27.27 3.90
N SER A 151 -56.42 27.31 3.08
CA SER A 151 -55.62 28.55 2.95
C SER A 151 -54.81 28.69 1.65
N SER A 152 -55.21 29.67 0.82
CA SER A 152 -54.81 29.85 -0.60
C SER A 152 -53.43 30.51 -0.84
N SER A 153 -52.54 30.62 0.15
CA SER A 153 -51.28 31.37 -0.01
C SER A 153 -49.99 30.54 0.02
N GLN A 154 -50.00 29.34 0.63
CA GLN A 154 -48.81 28.47 0.70
C GLN A 154 -48.64 27.53 -0.50
N THR A 155 -49.68 27.37 -1.32
CA THR A 155 -49.72 26.43 -2.47
C THR A 155 -48.76 26.82 -3.58
N VAL A 156 -48.53 28.13 -3.80
CA VAL A 156 -47.67 28.63 -4.89
C VAL A 156 -46.18 28.35 -4.62
N ASN A 157 -45.75 28.37 -3.35
CA ASN A 157 -44.35 28.12 -2.99
C ASN A 157 -43.99 26.63 -3.03
N LEU A 158 -44.91 25.76 -2.58
CA LEU A 158 -44.74 24.31 -2.64
C LEU A 158 -44.77 23.77 -4.07
N ALA A 159 -45.64 24.31 -4.94
CA ALA A 159 -45.65 23.95 -6.35
C ALA A 159 -44.34 24.34 -7.07
N ARG A 160 -43.75 25.51 -6.74
CA ARG A 160 -42.43 25.90 -7.24
C ARG A 160 -41.30 25.00 -6.75
N LEU A 161 -41.34 24.58 -5.49
CA LEU A 161 -40.34 23.66 -4.93
C LEU A 161 -40.41 22.28 -5.61
N ALA A 162 -41.63 21.75 -5.80
CA ALA A 162 -41.84 20.47 -6.47
C ALA A 162 -41.37 20.49 -7.94
N LEU A 163 -41.57 21.61 -8.64
CA LEU A 163 -41.10 21.79 -10.02
C LEU A 163 -39.56 21.80 -10.09
N ASN A 164 -38.89 22.51 -9.18
CA ASN A 164 -37.43 22.55 -9.12
C ASN A 164 -36.82 21.17 -8.82
N VAL A 165 -37.41 20.41 -7.91
CA VAL A 165 -36.94 19.05 -7.58
C VAL A 165 -37.10 18.10 -8.78
N ARG A 166 -38.21 18.19 -9.51
CA ARG A 166 -38.42 17.39 -10.71
C ARG A 166 -37.42 17.71 -11.81
N GLN A 167 -37.16 19.00 -12.07
CA GLN A 167 -36.16 19.44 -13.05
C GLN A 167 -34.74 18.95 -12.70
N LEU A 168 -34.38 18.93 -11.41
CA LEU A 168 -33.09 18.40 -10.95
C LEU A 168 -32.98 16.87 -11.11
N LEU A 169 -34.08 16.14 -10.98
CA LEU A 169 -34.10 14.69 -11.21
C LEU A 169 -34.04 14.32 -12.69
N GLU A 170 -34.72 15.08 -13.55
CA GLU A 170 -34.65 14.93 -15.02
C GLU A 170 -33.24 15.25 -15.54
N ALA A 171 -32.63 16.37 -15.13
CA ALA A 171 -31.25 16.73 -15.50
C ALA A 171 -30.20 15.70 -15.03
N ARG A 172 -30.45 15.01 -13.92
CA ARG A 172 -29.58 13.93 -13.42
C ARG A 172 -29.71 12.64 -14.23
N ALA A 173 -30.88 12.39 -14.83
CA ALA A 173 -31.10 11.22 -15.68
C ALA A 173 -30.41 11.35 -17.04
N GLU A 174 -30.31 12.58 -17.58
CA GLU A 174 -29.63 12.85 -18.86
C GLU A 174 -28.10 12.80 -18.80
N MET A 175 -27.50 12.87 -17.60
CA MET A 175 -26.04 12.75 -17.38
C MET A 175 -25.53 11.30 -17.24
N LYS A 176 -26.39 10.29 -17.39
CA LYS A 176 -26.01 8.86 -17.40
C LYS A 176 -26.11 8.27 -18.80
#